data_AF-A0A7V8CYU2-F1
#
_entry.id   AF-A0A7V8CYU2-F1
#
_cell.length_a   1.000
_cell.length_b   1.000
_cell.length_c   1.000
_cell.angle_alpha   90.00
_cell.angle_beta   90.00
_cell.angle_gamma   90.00
#
_symmetry.space_group_name_H-M   'P 1'
#
loop_
_entity.id
_entity.type
_entity.pdbx_description
1 polymer ?
#
loop_
_entity_poly.entity_id
_entity_poly.type
_entity_poly.pdbx_seq_one_letter_code
_entity_poly.pdbx_strand_id
1 'polypeptide(L)'
;MRGHRLAVVLSMLVTSILMVLIYLGSRGLKDFDSALIGYAVGTLVAVAALVYRYTLWVQRPSTWRYFKGGWGTLLAGRTRWRVLAMLPKALFTDILAQTYILPRGKLRWFAHLCLFWGVMLSLAITIPLTFGWLRFTQVPPERMYQVWVFGLPLVQFPPEALVGFVLFHALNFTSILVIIGVVLFLWRRNTDAGLLTTQLFSFDMLPLFMLLAISLTGLALTASSMLWEGHYYWFISLAHQVIVVVWLLSLPFGKFFHIVQRPATIGVKLYQNVSHDIDHYQQGMGGRTACARCGDALPSAQFVADLKATLRDLGQDYTLGEAHGSLHDYCPACKRALRGQAYYQYVGRRFL
;
A
#
# COMPACT_ATOMS: atom_id res chain seq x y z
N MET A 1 -9.54 -21.28 11.36
CA MET A 1 -8.27 -21.88 11.84
C MET A 1 -7.20 -22.10 10.74
N ARG A 2 -7.53 -22.67 9.56
CA ARG A 2 -6.54 -22.91 8.48
C ARG A 2 -5.80 -21.65 8.01
N GLY A 3 -6.50 -20.52 7.86
CA GLY A 3 -5.90 -19.27 7.38
C GLY A 3 -4.82 -18.68 8.31
N HIS A 4 -5.04 -18.74 9.63
CA HIS A 4 -4.07 -18.27 10.62
C HIS A 4 -2.78 -19.08 10.63
N ARG A 5 -2.87 -20.41 10.50
CA ARG A 5 -1.67 -21.27 10.43
C ARG A 5 -0.80 -20.91 9.22
N LEU A 6 -1.42 -20.75 8.05
CA LEU A 6 -0.71 -20.33 6.84
C LEU A 6 -0.09 -18.94 6.99
N ALA A 7 -0.81 -17.98 7.60
CA ALA A 7 -0.30 -16.64 7.84
C ALA A 7 0.93 -16.62 8.77
N VAL A 8 0.94 -17.44 9.83
CA VAL A 8 2.09 -17.59 10.74
C VAL A 8 3.28 -18.21 10.01
N VAL A 9 3.06 -19.30 9.26
CA VAL A 9 4.13 -19.97 8.51
C VAL A 9 4.77 -19.05 7.48
N LEU A 10 3.96 -18.32 6.69
CA LEU A 10 4.49 -17.38 5.70
C LEU A 10 5.20 -16.19 6.37
N SER A 11 4.69 -15.70 7.50
CA SER A 11 5.34 -14.64 8.27
C SER A 11 6.72 -15.07 8.75
N MET A 12 6.83 -16.25 9.39
CA MET A 12 8.11 -16.81 9.82
C MET A 12 9.05 -17.03 8.64
N LEU A 13 8.58 -17.64 7.55
CA LEU A 13 9.38 -17.90 6.36
C LEU A 13 9.95 -16.61 5.76
N VAL A 14 9.13 -15.59 5.54
CA VAL A 14 9.57 -14.33 4.94
C VAL A 14 10.54 -13.59 5.86
N THR A 15 10.29 -13.58 7.18
CA THR A 15 11.21 -12.97 8.15
C THR A 15 12.55 -13.72 8.21
N SER A 16 12.54 -15.07 8.15
CA SER A 16 13.78 -15.86 8.07
C SER A 16 14.56 -15.58 6.79
N ILE A 17 13.88 -15.50 5.63
CA ILE A 17 14.50 -15.13 4.36
C ILE A 17 15.12 -13.72 4.47
N LEU A 18 14.39 -12.76 5.03
CA LEU A 18 14.91 -11.40 5.20
C LEU A 18 16.14 -11.37 6.11
N MET A 19 16.15 -12.13 7.21
CA MET A 19 17.31 -12.26 8.09
C MET A 19 18.54 -12.83 7.35
N VAL A 20 18.34 -13.85 6.50
CA VAL A 20 19.39 -14.40 5.64
C VAL A 20 19.88 -13.36 4.62
N LEU A 21 18.97 -12.60 4.00
CA LEU A 21 19.34 -11.52 3.05
C LEU A 21 20.12 -10.40 3.72
N ILE A 22 19.79 -10.03 4.96
CA ILE A 22 20.57 -9.08 5.76
C ILE A 22 21.97 -9.65 6.01
N TYR A 23 22.08 -10.89 6.49
CA TYR A 23 23.37 -11.53 6.76
C TYR A 23 24.26 -11.63 5.52
N LEU A 24 23.71 -12.12 4.39
CA LEU A 24 24.44 -12.26 3.13
C LEU A 24 24.80 -10.88 2.55
N GLY A 25 23.85 -9.96 2.50
CA GLY A 25 24.03 -8.64 1.90
C GLY A 25 24.99 -7.73 2.67
N SER A 26 25.17 -7.96 3.97
CA SER A 26 26.16 -7.29 4.82
C SER A 26 27.50 -8.04 4.91
N ARG A 27 27.72 -9.05 4.06
CA ARG A 27 28.93 -9.89 4.01
C ARG A 27 29.24 -10.57 5.35
N GLY A 28 28.23 -11.16 5.96
CA GLY A 28 28.31 -11.78 7.28
C GLY A 28 28.39 -10.75 8.40
N LEU A 29 27.57 -9.68 8.31
CA LEU A 29 27.49 -8.56 9.26
C LEU A 29 28.74 -7.68 9.34
N LYS A 30 29.73 -7.85 8.45
CA LYS A 30 30.93 -6.99 8.42
C LYS A 30 30.61 -5.55 8.03
N ASP A 31 29.63 -5.35 7.16
CA ASP A 31 29.16 -4.03 6.73
C ASP A 31 27.97 -3.53 7.56
N PHE A 32 27.56 -4.28 8.58
CA PHE A 32 26.42 -3.93 9.41
C PHE A 32 26.84 -2.94 10.50
N ASP A 33 26.22 -1.76 10.51
CA ASP A 33 26.42 -0.79 11.58
C ASP A 33 25.59 -1.16 12.81
N SER A 34 26.26 -1.45 13.92
CA SER A 34 25.63 -1.79 15.20
C SER A 34 24.67 -0.71 15.72
N ALA A 35 24.89 0.57 15.38
CA ALA A 35 23.98 1.65 15.76
C ALA A 35 22.59 1.50 15.11
N LEU A 36 22.50 0.77 14.00
CA LEU A 36 21.26 0.57 13.25
C LEU A 36 20.45 -0.65 13.70
N ILE A 37 20.92 -1.39 14.71
CA ILE A 37 20.28 -2.65 15.15
C ILE A 37 18.80 -2.47 15.54
N GLY A 38 18.46 -1.36 16.19
CA GLY A 38 17.07 -1.06 16.56
C GLY A 38 16.15 -0.93 15.34
N TYR A 39 16.63 -0.29 14.28
CA TYR A 39 15.88 -0.17 13.02
C TYR A 39 15.75 -1.52 12.30
N ALA A 40 16.82 -2.33 12.32
CA ALA A 40 16.81 -3.65 11.69
C ALA A 40 15.81 -4.60 12.35
N VAL A 41 15.82 -4.66 13.68
CA VAL A 41 14.85 -5.44 14.47
C VAL A 41 13.43 -4.91 14.27
N GLY A 42 13.24 -3.59 14.34
CA GLY A 42 11.94 -2.96 14.08
C GLY A 42 11.39 -3.31 12.69
N THR A 43 12.26 -3.33 11.68
CA THR A 43 11.90 -3.69 10.30
C THR A 43 11.54 -5.18 10.18
N LEU A 44 12.30 -6.08 10.80
CA LEU A 44 12.00 -7.52 10.81
C LEU A 44 10.62 -7.81 11.43
N VAL A 45 10.32 -7.18 12.57
CA VAL A 45 9.01 -7.33 13.25
C VAL A 45 7.89 -6.72 12.41
N ALA A 46 8.10 -5.53 11.84
CA ALA A 46 7.12 -4.89 10.96
C ALA A 46 6.82 -5.75 9.73
N VAL A 47 7.85 -6.33 9.08
CA VAL A 47 7.69 -7.26 7.95
C VAL A 47 6.92 -8.51 8.37
N ALA A 48 7.25 -9.12 9.52
CA ALA A 48 6.54 -10.28 10.03
C ALA A 48 5.03 -9.99 10.19
N ALA A 49 4.70 -8.87 10.84
CA ALA A 49 3.32 -8.46 11.09
C ALA A 49 2.58 -8.05 9.80
N LEU A 50 3.27 -7.38 8.87
CA LEU A 50 2.72 -7.05 7.55
C LEU A 50 2.38 -8.30 6.74
N VAL A 51 3.29 -9.29 6.68
CA VAL A 51 3.06 -10.55 5.98
C VAL A 51 1.91 -11.33 6.61
N TYR A 52 1.85 -11.40 7.93
CA TYR A 52 0.75 -12.03 8.65
C TYR A 52 -0.60 -11.38 8.30
N ARG A 53 -0.71 -10.05 8.43
CA ARG A 53 -1.96 -9.32 8.13
C ARG A 53 -2.31 -9.38 6.64
N TYR A 54 -1.33 -9.28 5.76
CA TYR A 54 -1.53 -9.36 4.31
C TYR A 54 -2.06 -10.73 3.90
N THR A 55 -1.50 -11.80 4.47
CA THR A 55 -1.95 -13.17 4.21
C THR A 55 -3.41 -13.36 4.61
N LEU A 56 -3.80 -12.90 5.82
CA LEU A 56 -5.20 -12.97 6.27
C LEU A 56 -6.13 -12.11 5.41
N TRP A 57 -5.66 -10.96 4.93
CA TRP A 57 -6.43 -10.08 4.06
C TRP A 57 -6.66 -10.72 2.68
N VAL A 58 -5.62 -11.24 2.03
CA VAL A 58 -5.70 -11.87 0.70
C VAL A 58 -6.59 -13.12 0.71
N GLN A 59 -6.63 -13.87 1.82
CA GLN A 59 -7.43 -15.08 1.94
C GLN A 59 -8.93 -14.84 2.10
N ARG A 60 -9.39 -13.59 2.28
CA ARG A 60 -10.84 -13.30 2.34
C ARG A 60 -11.48 -13.69 1.01
N PRO A 61 -12.67 -14.33 0.98
CA PRO A 61 -13.24 -14.89 -0.24
C PRO A 61 -13.29 -13.92 -1.43
N SER A 62 -13.71 -12.68 -1.18
CA SER A 62 -13.75 -11.63 -2.19
C SER A 62 -12.36 -11.28 -2.73
N THR A 63 -11.40 -11.02 -1.85
CA THR A 63 -10.03 -10.66 -2.23
C THR A 63 -9.30 -11.81 -2.90
N TRP A 64 -9.46 -13.03 -2.39
CA TRP A 64 -8.84 -14.23 -2.94
C TRP A 64 -9.26 -14.51 -4.37
N ARG A 65 -10.55 -14.33 -4.68
CA ARG A 65 -11.10 -14.52 -6.02
C ARG A 65 -10.46 -13.58 -7.02
N TYR A 66 -10.38 -12.29 -6.70
CA TYR A 66 -9.69 -11.31 -7.54
C TYR A 66 -8.18 -11.55 -7.62
N PHE A 67 -7.54 -11.97 -6.53
CA PHE A 67 -6.10 -12.28 -6.50
C PHE A 67 -5.79 -13.46 -7.43
N LYS A 68 -6.54 -14.56 -7.31
CA LYS A 68 -6.41 -15.75 -8.17
C LYS A 68 -6.76 -15.41 -9.62
N GLY A 69 -7.82 -14.64 -9.84
CA GLY A 69 -8.23 -14.18 -11.17
C GLY A 69 -7.15 -13.35 -11.86
N GLY A 70 -6.56 -12.37 -11.16
CA GLY A 70 -5.48 -11.55 -11.68
C GLY A 70 -4.20 -12.33 -12.01
N TRP A 71 -3.83 -13.30 -11.16
CA TRP A 71 -2.70 -14.18 -11.46
C TRP A 71 -3.00 -15.13 -12.63
N GLY A 72 -4.23 -15.63 -12.70
CA GLY A 72 -4.71 -16.46 -13.81
C GLY A 72 -4.66 -15.75 -15.16
N THR A 73 -5.07 -14.48 -15.23
CA THR A 73 -5.02 -13.69 -16.47
C THR A 73 -3.60 -13.31 -16.90
N LEU A 74 -2.70 -13.06 -15.94
CA LEU A 74 -1.27 -12.86 -16.18
C LEU A 74 -0.58 -14.12 -16.71
N LEU A 75 -0.89 -15.27 -16.12
CA LEU A 75 -0.29 -16.55 -16.52
C LEU A 75 -0.94 -17.17 -17.76
N ALA A 76 -2.16 -16.80 -18.13
CA ALA A 76 -2.81 -17.31 -19.34
C ALA A 76 -2.15 -16.79 -20.61
N GLY A 77 -1.63 -17.70 -21.45
CA GLY A 77 -0.84 -17.34 -22.64
C GLY A 77 -1.54 -16.44 -23.66
N ARG A 78 -2.87 -16.54 -23.78
CA ARG A 78 -3.67 -15.77 -24.75
C ARG A 78 -3.82 -14.28 -24.38
N THR A 79 -3.77 -13.94 -23.10
CA THR A 79 -3.97 -12.56 -22.59
C THR A 79 -2.73 -11.94 -21.98
N ARG A 80 -1.69 -12.75 -21.71
CA ARG A 80 -0.45 -12.33 -21.04
C ARG A 80 0.18 -11.06 -21.62
N TRP A 81 0.37 -11.01 -22.94
CA TRP A 81 1.04 -9.86 -23.58
C TRP A 81 0.22 -8.57 -23.50
N ARG A 82 -1.11 -8.67 -23.63
CA ARG A 82 -2.01 -7.54 -23.47
C ARG A 82 -1.98 -7.00 -22.04
N VAL A 83 -1.98 -7.88 -21.05
CA VAL A 83 -1.89 -7.50 -19.63
C VAL A 83 -0.53 -6.87 -19.32
N LEU A 84 0.57 -7.46 -19.82
CA LEU A 84 1.92 -6.97 -19.58
C LEU A 84 2.15 -5.59 -20.21
N ALA A 85 1.57 -5.31 -21.39
CA ALA A 85 1.62 -4.00 -22.03
C ALA A 85 0.86 -2.91 -21.24
N MET A 86 -0.17 -3.27 -20.48
CA MET A 86 -0.94 -2.34 -19.64
C MET A 86 -0.25 -2.05 -18.30
N LEU A 87 0.65 -2.93 -17.85
CA LEU A 87 1.27 -2.87 -16.54
C LEU A 87 2.09 -1.58 -16.29
N PRO A 88 2.96 -1.11 -17.22
CA PRO A 88 3.74 0.11 -17.00
C PRO A 88 2.86 1.33 -16.81
N LYS A 89 1.81 1.47 -17.64
CA LYS A 89 0.85 2.57 -17.52
C LYS A 89 0.14 2.51 -16.17
N ALA A 90 -0.37 1.34 -15.77
CA ALA A 90 -1.05 1.16 -14.49
C ALA A 90 -0.13 1.44 -13.29
N LEU A 91 1.12 0.96 -13.32
CA LEU A 91 2.12 1.26 -12.28
C LEU A 91 2.36 2.76 -12.15
N PHE A 92 2.59 3.43 -13.27
CA PHE A 92 2.85 4.87 -13.26
C PHE A 92 1.63 5.67 -12.81
N THR A 93 0.44 5.42 -13.36
CA THR A 93 -0.75 6.22 -13.04
C THR A 93 -1.36 5.91 -11.68
N ASP A 94 -1.39 4.64 -11.24
CA ASP A 94 -2.07 4.25 -10.01
C ASP A 94 -1.19 4.20 -8.77
N ILE A 95 0.11 3.93 -8.93
CA ILE A 95 1.05 3.79 -7.80
C ILE A 95 1.94 5.03 -7.67
N LEU A 96 2.64 5.42 -8.73
CA LEU A 96 3.65 6.49 -8.67
C LEU A 96 3.01 7.88 -8.72
N ALA A 97 2.21 8.17 -9.74
CA ALA A 97 1.56 9.46 -9.97
C ALA A 97 0.20 9.58 -9.27
N GLN A 98 -0.41 8.46 -8.88
CA GLN A 98 -1.65 8.41 -8.09
C GLN A 98 -2.78 9.27 -8.66
N THR A 99 -2.94 9.26 -9.99
CA THR A 99 -3.83 10.16 -10.74
C THR A 99 -5.30 9.99 -10.36
N TYR A 100 -5.68 8.83 -9.84
CA TYR A 100 -7.03 8.56 -9.30
C TYR A 100 -7.42 9.47 -8.11
N ILE A 101 -6.48 10.19 -7.49
CA ILE A 101 -6.74 11.17 -6.42
C ILE A 101 -7.11 12.53 -7.02
N LEU A 102 -6.62 12.85 -8.22
CA LEU A 102 -6.74 14.16 -8.85
C LEU A 102 -8.20 14.63 -9.03
N PRO A 103 -9.15 13.80 -9.50
CA PRO A 103 -10.56 14.21 -9.64
C PRO A 103 -11.24 14.57 -8.32
N ARG A 104 -10.65 14.18 -7.19
CA ARG A 104 -11.20 14.39 -5.85
C ARG A 104 -10.48 15.53 -5.10
N GLY A 105 -9.62 16.28 -5.79
CA GLY A 105 -8.97 17.50 -5.28
C GLY A 105 -7.48 17.56 -5.59
N LYS A 106 -7.05 18.64 -6.27
CA LYS A 106 -5.65 18.88 -6.66
C LYS A 106 -4.71 19.00 -5.46
N LEU A 107 -5.13 19.75 -4.42
CA LEU A 107 -4.33 19.92 -3.20
C LEU A 107 -4.14 18.57 -2.47
N ARG A 108 -5.19 17.76 -2.43
CA ARG A 108 -5.15 16.42 -1.82
C ARG A 108 -4.21 15.48 -2.56
N TRP A 109 -4.21 15.56 -3.90
CA TRP A 109 -3.29 14.81 -4.75
C TRP A 109 -1.83 15.25 -4.51
N PHE A 110 -1.57 16.56 -4.51
CA PHE A 110 -0.24 17.10 -4.24
C PHE A 110 0.28 16.70 -2.85
N ALA A 111 -0.53 16.89 -1.80
CA ALA A 111 -0.18 16.48 -0.44
C ALA A 111 0.13 14.98 -0.36
N HIS A 112 -0.62 14.14 -1.07
CA HIS A 112 -0.38 12.71 -1.11
C HIS A 112 0.90 12.35 -1.86
N LEU A 113 1.23 13.03 -2.97
CA LEU A 113 2.51 12.86 -3.67
C LEU A 113 3.69 13.23 -2.78
N CYS A 114 3.59 14.35 -2.06
CA CYS A 114 4.62 14.76 -1.12
C CYS A 114 4.85 13.70 -0.02
N LEU A 115 3.78 13.24 0.64
CA LEU A 115 3.90 12.18 1.63
C LEU A 115 4.43 10.87 1.04
N PHE A 116 3.89 10.45 -0.10
CA PHE A 116 4.26 9.18 -0.73
C PHE A 116 5.74 9.17 -1.12
N TRP A 117 6.18 10.15 -1.91
CA TRP A 117 7.57 10.20 -2.35
C TRP A 117 8.54 10.50 -1.21
N GLY A 118 8.14 11.33 -0.24
CA GLY A 118 8.95 11.63 0.93
C GLY A 118 9.24 10.35 1.73
N VAL A 119 8.21 9.58 2.07
CA VAL A 119 8.39 8.33 2.81
C VAL A 119 9.05 7.25 1.95
N MET A 120 8.65 7.06 0.69
CA MET A 120 9.20 6.01 -0.17
C MET A 120 10.69 6.20 -0.46
N LEU A 121 11.13 7.42 -0.77
CA LEU A 121 12.54 7.72 -1.00
C LEU A 121 13.35 7.59 0.28
N SER A 122 12.81 8.04 1.42
CA SER A 122 13.45 7.85 2.73
C SER A 122 13.66 6.36 3.03
N LEU A 123 12.64 5.53 2.85
CA LEU A 123 12.75 4.07 3.02
C LEU A 123 13.70 3.43 2.01
N ALA A 124 13.71 3.90 0.76
CA ALA A 124 14.62 3.38 -0.28
C ALA A 124 16.11 3.61 0.05
N ILE A 125 16.41 4.61 0.89
CA ILE A 125 17.78 4.91 1.37
C ILE A 125 18.04 4.21 2.71
N THR A 126 17.13 4.38 3.68
CA THR A 126 17.31 3.90 5.05
C THR A 126 17.24 2.40 5.21
N ILE A 127 16.43 1.68 4.42
CA ILE A 127 16.35 0.21 4.49
C ILE A 127 17.69 -0.42 4.07
N PRO A 128 18.27 -0.10 2.89
CA PRO A 128 19.59 -0.60 2.52
C PRO A 128 20.70 -0.24 3.51
N LEU A 129 20.69 0.98 4.07
CA LEU A 129 21.63 1.38 5.13
C LEU A 129 21.48 0.50 6.38
N THR A 130 20.24 0.35 6.86
CA THR A 130 19.91 -0.45 8.05
C THR A 130 20.32 -1.91 7.89
N PHE A 131 20.27 -2.46 6.68
CA PHE A 131 20.64 -3.84 6.40
C PHE A 131 22.13 -4.04 6.12
N GLY A 132 22.93 -2.97 6.11
CA GLY A 132 24.33 -3.02 5.69
C GLY A 132 24.51 -3.32 4.20
N TRP A 133 23.48 -3.13 3.38
CA TRP A 133 23.54 -3.30 1.93
C TRP A 133 24.15 -2.08 1.26
N LEU A 134 23.99 -0.91 1.85
CA LEU A 134 24.57 0.36 1.40
C LEU A 134 25.53 0.86 2.48
N ARG A 135 26.77 1.22 2.11
CA ARG A 135 27.70 1.91 3.02
C ARG A 135 28.50 2.97 2.28
N PHE A 136 28.94 3.96 3.04
CA PHE A 136 29.81 5.03 2.56
C PHE A 136 31.13 4.97 3.33
N THR A 137 32.25 4.96 2.62
CA THR A 137 33.57 5.03 3.25
C THR A 137 34.38 6.15 2.63
N GLN A 138 35.07 6.91 3.46
CA GLN A 138 36.04 7.89 2.98
C GLN A 138 37.32 7.16 2.53
N VAL A 139 37.81 7.46 1.34
CA VAL A 139 39.02 6.89 0.75
C VAL A 139 40.13 7.96 0.82
N PRO A 140 41.20 7.73 1.59
CA PRO A 140 42.41 8.56 1.56
C PRO A 140 43.17 8.40 0.24
N PRO A 141 43.93 9.41 -0.25
CA PRO A 141 44.24 10.71 0.36
C PRO A 141 43.30 11.87 -0.04
N GLU A 142 42.46 11.69 -1.07
CA GLU A 142 41.74 12.79 -1.74
C GLU A 142 40.38 13.16 -1.09
N ARG A 143 40.12 12.73 0.15
CA ARG A 143 38.83 12.88 0.87
C ARG A 143 37.59 12.47 0.05
N MET A 144 37.75 11.58 -0.92
CA MET A 144 36.64 11.08 -1.73
C MET A 144 35.80 10.09 -0.92
N TYR A 145 34.50 10.02 -1.22
CA TYR A 145 33.62 9.00 -0.67
C TYR A 145 33.36 7.90 -1.69
N GLN A 146 33.53 6.65 -1.27
CA GLN A 146 33.17 5.46 -2.02
C GLN A 146 31.82 4.93 -1.53
N VAL A 147 30.87 4.77 -2.44
CA VAL A 147 29.62 4.05 -2.21
C VAL A 147 29.86 2.58 -2.45
N TRP A 148 29.41 1.73 -1.52
CA TRP A 148 29.36 0.30 -1.72
C TRP A 148 27.93 -0.20 -1.66
N VAL A 149 27.61 -1.10 -2.57
CA VAL A 149 26.32 -1.80 -2.61
C VAL A 149 26.59 -3.30 -2.57
N PHE A 150 26.09 -4.00 -1.55
CA PHE A 150 26.39 -5.41 -1.27
C PHE A 150 27.90 -5.72 -1.22
N GLY A 151 28.70 -4.77 -0.74
CA GLY A 151 30.16 -4.87 -0.68
C GLY A 151 30.89 -4.69 -2.02
N LEU A 152 30.17 -4.41 -3.12
CA LEU A 152 30.75 -4.05 -4.41
C LEU A 152 30.93 -2.52 -4.50
N PRO A 153 32.11 -2.03 -4.93
CA PRO A 153 32.32 -0.60 -5.12
C PRO A 153 31.49 -0.12 -6.31
N LEU A 154 30.60 0.86 -6.10
CA LEU A 154 29.72 1.37 -7.15
C LEU A 154 30.26 2.65 -7.79
N VAL A 155 30.49 3.68 -6.99
CA VAL A 155 30.90 5.00 -7.45
C VAL A 155 31.72 5.73 -6.39
N GLN A 156 32.72 6.49 -6.84
CA GLN A 156 33.47 7.44 -6.02
C GLN A 156 33.07 8.86 -6.39
N PHE A 157 32.91 9.73 -5.40
CA PHE A 157 32.62 11.14 -5.64
C PHE A 157 33.27 12.02 -4.57
N PRO A 158 33.64 13.27 -4.92
CA PRO A 158 34.04 14.26 -3.93
C PRO A 158 32.80 14.78 -3.17
N PRO A 159 32.89 14.99 -1.85
CA PRO A 159 31.74 15.44 -1.05
C PRO A 159 31.21 16.82 -1.47
N GLU A 160 32.09 17.69 -1.95
CA GLU A 160 31.77 19.04 -2.43
C GLU A 160 31.04 19.06 -3.80
N ALA A 161 31.04 17.94 -4.53
CA ALA A 161 30.31 17.86 -5.79
C ALA A 161 28.81 17.86 -5.57
N LEU A 162 28.05 18.30 -6.58
CA LEU A 162 26.59 18.29 -6.56
C LEU A 162 26.02 16.89 -6.20
N VAL A 163 26.64 15.82 -6.71
CA VAL A 163 26.25 14.44 -6.40
C VAL A 163 26.43 14.13 -4.91
N GLY A 164 27.56 14.55 -4.32
CA GLY A 164 27.83 14.38 -2.89
C GLY A 164 26.85 15.17 -2.03
N PHE A 165 26.63 16.44 -2.36
CA PHE A 165 25.63 17.28 -1.70
C PHE A 165 24.25 16.63 -1.71
N VAL A 166 23.78 16.17 -2.88
CA VAL A 166 22.46 15.52 -3.01
C VAL A 166 22.38 14.22 -2.21
N LEU A 167 23.41 13.37 -2.24
CA LEU A 167 23.40 12.09 -1.51
C LEU A 167 23.40 12.30 0.01
N PHE A 168 24.23 13.20 0.54
CA PHE A 168 24.30 13.49 1.97
C PHE A 168 23.07 14.26 2.49
N HIS A 169 22.36 14.99 1.62
CA HIS A 169 21.13 15.72 1.99
C HIS A 169 19.84 15.04 1.52
N ALA A 170 19.91 13.84 0.91
CA ALA A 170 18.75 13.16 0.36
C ALA A 170 17.65 12.96 1.41
N LEU A 171 18.03 12.54 2.63
CA LEU A 171 17.09 12.38 3.74
C LEU A 171 16.49 13.72 4.21
N ASN A 172 17.23 14.82 4.12
CA ASN A 172 16.73 16.16 4.43
C ASN A 172 15.65 16.58 3.41
N PHE A 173 15.90 16.39 2.11
CA PHE A 173 14.91 16.69 1.06
C PHE A 173 13.63 15.87 1.24
N THR A 174 13.77 14.58 1.51
CA THR A 174 12.59 13.73 1.77
C THR A 174 11.84 14.14 3.02
N SER A 175 12.54 14.58 4.07
CA SER A 175 11.93 15.08 5.31
C SER A 175 11.12 16.35 5.07
N ILE A 176 11.65 17.30 4.29
CA ILE A 176 10.93 18.52 3.87
C ILE A 176 9.67 18.14 3.09
N LEU A 177 9.77 17.20 2.15
CA LEU A 177 8.63 16.75 1.36
C LEU A 177 7.55 16.12 2.25
N VAL A 178 7.94 15.30 3.24
CA VAL A 178 7.01 14.76 4.25
C VAL A 178 6.36 15.87 5.07
N ILE A 179 7.13 16.87 5.54
CA ILE A 179 6.60 18.00 6.32
C ILE A 179 5.53 18.76 5.52
N ILE A 180 5.82 19.10 4.26
CA ILE A 180 4.84 19.77 3.37
C ILE A 180 3.57 18.92 3.27
N GLY A 181 3.70 17.63 2.98
CA GLY A 181 2.57 16.72 2.89
C GLY A 181 1.76 16.63 4.19
N VAL A 182 2.42 16.50 5.34
CA VAL A 182 1.76 16.43 6.65
C VAL A 182 1.03 17.73 6.96
N VAL A 183 1.67 18.89 6.81
CA VAL A 183 1.07 20.19 7.10
C VAL A 183 -0.19 20.40 6.25
N LEU A 184 -0.14 20.08 4.95
CA LEU A 184 -1.32 20.19 4.08
C LEU A 184 -2.46 19.26 4.51
N PHE A 185 -2.16 18.03 4.94
CA PHE A 185 -3.18 17.11 5.43
C PHE A 185 -3.75 17.51 6.79
N LEU A 186 -2.91 17.97 7.73
CA LEU A 186 -3.36 18.48 9.02
C LEU A 186 -4.24 19.72 8.84
N TRP A 187 -3.81 20.68 8.00
CA TRP A 187 -4.61 21.85 7.67
C TRP A 187 -5.96 21.47 7.10
N ARG A 188 -6.00 20.57 6.10
CA ARG A 188 -7.27 20.12 5.50
C ARG A 188 -8.16 19.40 6.51
N ARG A 189 -7.61 18.55 7.37
CA ARG A 189 -8.40 17.81 8.37
C ARG A 189 -8.98 18.70 9.46
N ASN A 190 -8.30 19.80 9.78
CA ASN A 190 -8.77 20.77 10.78
C ASN A 190 -9.74 21.82 10.20
N THR A 191 -9.84 21.93 8.87
CA THR A 191 -10.72 22.91 8.20
C THR A 191 -11.96 22.30 7.54
N ASP A 192 -11.91 21.03 7.12
CA ASP A 192 -13.01 20.35 6.42
C ASP A 192 -14.04 19.79 7.43
N ALA A 193 -15.23 20.39 7.48
CA ALA A 193 -16.31 20.02 8.40
C ALA A 193 -16.74 18.54 8.30
N GLY A 194 -16.66 17.94 7.11
CA GLY A 194 -16.98 16.53 6.92
C GLY A 194 -15.94 15.58 7.54
N LEU A 195 -14.67 16.01 7.60
CA LEU A 195 -13.61 15.24 8.24
C LEU A 195 -13.64 15.39 9.76
N LEU A 196 -13.92 16.59 10.26
CA LEU A 196 -14.01 16.85 11.70
C LEU A 196 -15.02 15.94 12.41
N THR A 197 -16.14 15.62 11.76
CA THR A 197 -17.22 14.80 12.32
C THR A 197 -16.97 13.29 12.27
N THR A 198 -16.05 12.82 11.42
CA THR A 198 -15.84 11.38 11.16
C THR A 198 -14.44 10.89 11.56
N GLN A 199 -13.50 11.79 11.82
CA GLN A 199 -12.11 11.42 12.07
C GLN A 199 -11.91 10.77 13.45
N LEU A 200 -11.03 9.76 13.47
CA LEU A 200 -10.57 9.13 14.71
C LEU A 200 -9.12 9.56 14.97
N PHE A 201 -8.85 10.23 16.10
CA PHE A 201 -7.52 10.76 16.40
C PHE A 201 -6.40 9.71 16.23
N SER A 202 -6.58 8.51 16.80
CA SER A 202 -5.58 7.43 16.75
C SER A 202 -5.32 6.88 15.35
N PHE A 203 -6.33 6.87 14.47
CA PHE A 203 -6.22 6.29 13.13
C PHE A 203 -5.89 7.32 12.05
N ASP A 204 -6.27 8.58 12.26
CA ASP A 204 -6.22 9.62 11.25
C ASP A 204 -5.18 10.72 11.52
N MET A 205 -4.93 11.07 12.79
CA MET A 205 -4.03 12.15 13.20
C MET A 205 -2.69 11.63 13.70
N LEU A 206 -2.71 10.62 14.58
CA LEU A 206 -1.49 10.03 15.14
C LEU A 206 -0.48 9.60 14.05
N PRO A 207 -0.88 8.98 12.92
CA PRO A 207 0.06 8.66 11.85
C PRO A 207 0.74 9.89 11.23
N LEU A 208 0.02 11.01 11.12
CA LEU A 208 0.57 12.27 10.59
C LEU A 208 1.55 12.90 11.58
N PHE A 209 1.21 12.91 12.87
CA PHE A 209 2.12 13.39 13.92
C PHE A 209 3.38 12.53 14.05
N MET A 210 3.27 11.21 13.89
CA MET A 210 4.44 10.32 13.87
C MET A 210 5.35 10.62 12.68
N LEU A 211 4.81 10.79 11.47
CA LEU A 211 5.61 11.19 10.31
C LEU A 211 6.26 12.56 10.49
N LEU A 212 5.54 13.53 11.07
CA LEU A 212 6.11 14.84 11.40
C LEU A 212 7.25 14.71 12.41
N ALA A 213 7.06 13.94 13.48
CA ALA A 213 8.07 13.73 14.51
C ALA A 213 9.33 13.07 13.94
N ILE A 214 9.18 12.06 13.07
CA ILE A 214 10.31 11.42 12.36
C ILE A 214 11.05 12.45 11.50
N SER A 215 10.34 13.23 10.67
CA SER A 215 10.98 14.22 9.81
C SER A 215 11.68 15.33 10.59
N LEU A 216 11.08 15.84 11.67
CA LEU A 216 11.66 16.89 12.49
C LEU A 216 12.89 16.40 13.25
N THR A 217 12.81 15.21 13.87
CA THR A 217 13.96 14.63 14.57
C THR A 217 15.09 14.24 13.62
N GLY A 218 14.75 13.79 12.39
CA GLY A 218 15.74 13.54 11.34
C GLY A 218 16.47 14.81 10.89
N LEU A 219 15.73 15.90 10.65
CA LEU A 219 16.34 17.22 10.38
C LEU A 219 17.15 17.75 11.57
N ALA A 220 16.70 17.48 12.80
CA ALA A 220 17.41 17.86 14.02
C ALA A 220 18.77 17.16 14.15
N LEU A 221 18.96 15.95 13.59
CA LEU A 221 20.28 15.31 13.52
C LEU A 221 21.24 16.09 12.64
N THR A 222 20.77 16.54 11.48
CA THR A 222 21.55 17.41 10.58
C THR A 222 21.83 18.77 11.23
N ALA A 223 20.82 19.37 11.89
CA ALA A 223 21.01 20.63 12.61
C ALA A 223 22.01 20.48 13.76
N SER A 224 21.96 19.37 14.49
CA SER A 224 22.91 19.07 15.56
C SER A 224 24.33 18.98 15.01
N SER A 225 24.57 18.25 13.92
CA SER A 225 25.91 18.09 13.37
C SER A 225 26.46 19.35 12.68
N MET A 226 25.61 20.16 12.05
CA MET A 226 26.04 21.33 11.28
C MET A 226 25.99 22.65 12.04
N LEU A 227 24.98 22.85 12.91
CA LEU A 227 24.69 24.13 13.56
C LEU A 227 25.01 24.12 15.06
N TRP A 228 24.88 22.97 15.71
CA TRP A 228 25.12 22.83 17.16
C TRP A 228 26.39 22.05 17.47
N GLU A 229 27.32 21.94 16.52
CA GLU A 229 28.64 21.32 16.73
C GLU A 229 28.57 19.89 17.34
N GLY A 230 27.48 19.16 17.09
CA GLY A 230 27.22 17.81 17.61
C GLY A 230 26.55 17.76 18.98
N HIS A 231 26.19 18.88 19.60
CA HIS A 231 25.47 18.90 20.87
C HIS A 231 24.15 18.12 20.78
N TYR A 232 23.90 17.29 21.78
CA TYR A 232 22.71 16.42 21.93
C TYR A 232 22.52 15.36 20.83
N TYR A 233 23.49 15.16 19.93
CA TYR A 233 23.36 14.25 18.78
C TYR A 233 22.91 12.84 19.18
N TRP A 234 23.54 12.27 20.21
CA TRP A 234 23.19 10.93 20.70
C TRP A 234 21.75 10.84 21.20
N PHE A 235 21.29 11.82 21.98
CA PHE A 235 19.92 11.85 22.50
C PHE A 235 18.90 12.00 21.36
N ILE A 236 19.14 12.90 20.41
CA ILE A 236 18.28 13.10 19.24
C ILE A 236 18.25 11.82 18.39
N SER A 237 19.39 11.15 18.22
CA SER A 237 19.50 9.90 17.45
C SER A 237 18.70 8.77 18.09
N LEU A 238 18.80 8.60 19.41
CA LEU A 238 18.02 7.62 20.15
C LEU A 238 16.51 7.95 20.08
N ALA A 239 16.14 9.22 20.27
CA ALA A 239 14.74 9.64 20.19
C ALA A 239 14.16 9.40 18.79
N HIS A 240 14.91 9.77 17.74
CA HIS A 240 14.55 9.49 16.35
C HIS A 240 14.36 7.98 16.12
N GLN A 241 15.29 7.16 16.62
CA GLN A 241 15.22 5.70 16.50
C GLN A 241 13.97 5.12 17.15
N VAL A 242 13.65 5.53 18.37
CA VAL A 242 12.45 5.06 19.09
C VAL A 242 11.19 5.44 18.32
N ILE A 243 11.08 6.68 17.83
CA ILE A 243 9.92 7.14 17.07
C ILE A 243 9.76 6.33 15.78
N VAL A 244 10.85 6.10 15.03
CA VAL A 244 10.82 5.31 13.79
C VAL A 244 10.42 3.87 14.07
N VAL A 245 10.97 3.23 15.11
CA VAL A 245 10.63 1.85 15.47
C VAL A 245 9.16 1.75 15.86
N VAL A 246 8.65 2.66 16.70
CA VAL A 246 7.22 2.72 17.06
C VAL A 246 6.35 2.89 15.81
N TRP A 247 6.75 3.78 14.89
CA TRP A 247 6.05 3.97 13.63
C TRP A 247 6.05 2.69 12.77
N LEU A 248 7.19 2.01 12.61
CA LEU A 248 7.30 0.73 11.89
C LEU A 248 6.36 -0.33 12.45
N LEU A 249 6.31 -0.48 13.77
CA LEU A 249 5.42 -1.41 14.46
C LEU A 249 3.94 -1.04 14.28
N SER A 250 3.63 0.24 14.07
CA SER A 250 2.27 0.71 13.84
C SER A 250 1.77 0.48 12.40
N LEU A 251 2.67 0.36 11.41
CA LEU A 251 2.34 0.16 9.99
C LEU A 251 1.29 -0.95 9.73
N PRO A 252 1.47 -2.18 10.25
CA PRO A 252 0.54 -3.26 10.03
C PRO A 252 -0.78 -3.11 10.77
N PHE A 253 -0.99 -2.12 11.64
CA PHE A 253 -2.25 -1.97 12.39
C PHE A 253 -2.97 -0.65 12.10
N GLY A 254 -2.24 0.34 11.57
CA GLY A 254 -2.79 1.65 11.24
C GLY A 254 -3.31 1.79 9.82
N LYS A 255 -3.50 3.05 9.44
CA LYS A 255 -3.93 3.46 8.10
C LYS A 255 -2.94 3.04 7.03
N PHE A 256 -1.64 3.04 7.31
CA PHE A 256 -0.57 2.74 6.32
C PHE A 256 -0.60 1.33 5.73
N PHE A 257 -1.34 0.39 6.31
CA PHE A 257 -1.51 -0.95 5.72
C PHE A 257 -2.04 -0.89 4.27
N HIS A 258 -2.80 0.14 3.90
CA HIS A 258 -3.25 0.34 2.52
C HIS A 258 -2.11 0.46 1.50
N ILE A 259 -0.92 0.92 1.93
CA ILE A 259 0.27 1.03 1.07
C ILE A 259 0.66 -0.37 0.57
N VAL A 260 0.62 -1.37 1.44
CA VAL A 260 0.95 -2.77 1.09
C VAL A 260 -0.16 -3.43 0.26
N GLN A 261 -1.41 -3.02 0.46
CA GLN A 261 -2.54 -3.51 -0.35
C GLN A 261 -2.57 -2.90 -1.75
N ARG A 262 -2.04 -1.69 -1.94
CA ARG A 262 -2.19 -0.91 -3.18
C ARG A 262 -1.65 -1.64 -4.42
N PRO A 263 -0.47 -2.27 -4.42
CA PRO A 263 0.02 -3.01 -5.59
C PRO A 263 -0.94 -4.11 -6.04
N ALA A 264 -1.63 -4.79 -5.10
CA ALA A 264 -2.60 -5.83 -5.43
C ALA A 264 -3.81 -5.28 -6.22
N THR A 265 -4.14 -4.00 -6.06
CA THR A 265 -5.24 -3.37 -6.81
C THR A 265 -4.97 -3.28 -8.32
N ILE A 266 -3.69 -3.28 -8.75
CA ILE A 266 -3.35 -3.36 -10.17
C ILE A 266 -3.83 -4.69 -10.75
N GLY A 267 -3.58 -5.81 -10.05
CA GLY A 267 -4.05 -7.12 -10.47
C GLY A 267 -5.58 -7.19 -10.55
N VAL A 268 -6.28 -6.55 -9.60
CA VAL A 268 -7.75 -6.44 -9.63
C VAL A 268 -8.23 -5.68 -10.85
N LYS A 269 -7.63 -4.52 -11.16
CA LYS A 269 -8.01 -3.71 -12.34
C LYS A 269 -7.75 -4.44 -13.64
N LEU A 270 -6.59 -5.10 -13.76
CA LEU A 270 -6.25 -5.88 -14.95
C LEU A 270 -7.22 -7.06 -15.13
N TYR A 271 -7.55 -7.77 -14.04
CA TYR A 271 -8.56 -8.81 -14.07
C TYR A 271 -9.90 -8.25 -14.51
N GLN A 272 -10.36 -7.16 -13.93
CA GLN A 272 -11.63 -6.52 -14.26
C GLN A 272 -11.69 -6.07 -15.73
N ASN A 273 -10.64 -5.45 -16.25
CA ASN A 273 -10.62 -4.99 -17.63
C ASN A 273 -10.62 -6.15 -18.63
N VAL A 274 -9.94 -7.26 -18.32
CA VAL A 274 -9.83 -8.42 -19.22
C VAL A 274 -11.02 -9.38 -19.10
N SER A 275 -11.48 -9.64 -17.88
CA SER A 275 -12.48 -10.68 -17.59
C SER A 275 -13.89 -10.14 -17.40
N HIS A 276 -14.02 -8.91 -16.88
CA HIS A 276 -15.33 -8.28 -16.70
C HIS A 276 -15.65 -7.31 -17.84
N ASP A 277 -14.70 -7.08 -18.74
CA ASP A 277 -14.80 -6.18 -19.88
C ASP A 277 -15.30 -4.78 -19.48
N ILE A 278 -14.79 -4.26 -18.34
CA ILE A 278 -15.27 -3.00 -17.76
C ILE A 278 -15.13 -1.82 -18.72
N ASP A 279 -14.07 -1.78 -19.54
CA ASP A 279 -13.88 -0.73 -20.54
C ASP A 279 -14.93 -0.82 -21.68
N HIS A 280 -15.47 -2.02 -21.95
CA HIS A 280 -16.57 -2.26 -22.87
C HIS A 280 -17.95 -2.34 -22.17
N TYR A 281 -18.05 -2.03 -20.87
CA TYR A 281 -19.34 -1.90 -20.18
C TYR A 281 -20.25 -0.85 -20.87
N GLN A 282 -19.63 0.14 -21.52
CA GLN A 282 -20.26 1.15 -22.37
C GLN A 282 -20.44 0.71 -23.85
N GLN A 283 -19.72 -0.29 -24.34
CA GLN A 283 -19.69 -0.67 -25.76
C GLN A 283 -20.02 -2.15 -25.99
N GLY A 284 -21.27 -2.52 -25.72
CA GLY A 284 -22.10 -3.40 -26.57
C GLY A 284 -21.63 -4.79 -27.03
N MET A 285 -20.46 -5.31 -26.69
CA MET A 285 -19.97 -6.58 -27.25
C MET A 285 -19.46 -7.55 -26.19
N GLY A 286 -20.13 -8.70 -26.06
CA GLY A 286 -19.61 -9.90 -25.37
C GLY A 286 -20.44 -10.40 -24.19
N GLY A 287 -21.30 -11.40 -24.43
CA GLY A 287 -21.80 -12.31 -23.38
C GLY A 287 -22.49 -11.68 -22.17
N ARG A 288 -23.34 -10.67 -22.37
CA ARG A 288 -24.10 -10.04 -21.28
C ARG A 288 -25.21 -10.99 -20.84
N THR A 289 -25.23 -11.35 -19.56
CA THR A 289 -26.42 -11.97 -18.96
C THR A 289 -27.54 -10.93 -18.95
N ALA A 290 -28.75 -11.32 -19.33
CA ALA A 290 -29.93 -10.46 -19.25
C ALA A 290 -30.57 -10.56 -17.87
N CYS A 291 -31.21 -9.48 -17.41
CA CYS A 291 -32.02 -9.50 -16.21
C CYS A 291 -33.19 -10.47 -16.38
N ALA A 292 -33.34 -11.41 -15.43
CA ALA A 292 -34.40 -12.43 -15.49
C ALA A 292 -35.84 -11.88 -15.51
N ARG A 293 -36.03 -10.61 -15.13
CA ARG A 293 -37.35 -9.95 -15.13
C ARG A 293 -37.59 -8.99 -16.31
N CYS A 294 -36.67 -8.06 -16.56
CA CYS A 294 -36.87 -7.00 -17.55
C CYS A 294 -36.04 -7.18 -18.83
N GLY A 295 -35.15 -8.17 -18.89
CA GLY A 295 -34.26 -8.38 -20.03
C GLY A 295 -33.10 -7.38 -20.13
N ASP A 296 -33.05 -6.35 -19.28
CA ASP A 296 -31.94 -5.37 -19.29
C ASP A 296 -30.59 -6.03 -19.15
N ALA A 297 -29.58 -5.48 -19.82
CA ALA A 297 -28.23 -5.99 -19.77
C ALA A 297 -27.63 -5.88 -18.36
N LEU A 298 -27.23 -7.02 -17.78
CA LEU A 298 -26.45 -7.07 -16.54
C LEU A 298 -24.96 -6.84 -16.83
N PRO A 299 -24.15 -6.67 -15.76
CA PRO A 299 -22.70 -6.84 -15.86
C PRO A 299 -22.30 -8.17 -16.49
N SER A 300 -21.01 -8.31 -16.82
CA SER A 300 -20.47 -9.55 -17.38
C SER A 300 -20.88 -10.79 -16.58
N ALA A 301 -21.14 -11.89 -17.29
CA ALA A 301 -21.54 -13.16 -16.68
C ALA A 301 -20.52 -13.61 -15.62
N GLN A 302 -19.22 -13.38 -15.89
CA GLN A 302 -18.13 -13.64 -14.96
C GLN A 302 -18.26 -12.84 -13.66
N PHE A 303 -18.56 -11.55 -13.73
CA PHE A 303 -18.76 -10.72 -12.54
C PHE A 303 -19.94 -11.23 -11.70
N VAL A 304 -21.06 -11.59 -12.33
CA VAL A 304 -22.24 -12.13 -11.62
C VAL A 304 -21.92 -13.47 -10.98
N ALA A 305 -21.20 -14.35 -11.69
CA ALA A 305 -20.77 -15.65 -11.16
C ALA A 305 -19.82 -15.48 -9.97
N ASP A 306 -18.86 -14.57 -10.05
CA ASP A 306 -17.91 -14.28 -8.96
C ASP A 306 -18.59 -13.67 -7.75
N LEU A 307 -19.57 -12.80 -7.95
CA LEU A 307 -20.41 -12.26 -6.88
C LEU A 307 -21.17 -13.37 -6.17
N LYS A 308 -21.90 -14.22 -6.93
CA LYS A 308 -22.64 -15.36 -6.37
C LYS A 308 -21.73 -16.31 -5.59
N ALA A 309 -20.57 -16.64 -6.16
CA ALA A 309 -19.61 -17.54 -5.52
C ALA A 309 -19.03 -16.94 -4.23
N THR A 310 -18.69 -15.64 -4.25
CA THR A 310 -18.20 -14.94 -3.05
C THR A 310 -19.24 -14.91 -1.94
N LEU A 311 -20.51 -14.68 -2.26
CA LEU A 311 -21.59 -14.66 -1.27
C LEU A 311 -21.85 -16.04 -0.67
N ARG A 312 -21.81 -17.10 -1.50
CA ARG A 312 -21.83 -18.49 -1.01
C ARG A 312 -20.68 -18.79 -0.07
N ASP A 313 -19.45 -18.39 -0.41
CA ASP A 313 -18.27 -18.58 0.45
C ASP A 313 -18.39 -17.82 1.79
N LEU A 314 -19.17 -16.73 1.82
CA LEU A 314 -19.49 -15.95 3.03
C LEU A 314 -20.71 -16.48 3.79
N GLY A 315 -21.33 -17.57 3.34
CA GLY A 315 -22.55 -18.11 3.95
C GLY A 315 -23.79 -17.23 3.74
N GLN A 316 -23.79 -16.36 2.74
CA GLN A 316 -24.92 -15.50 2.39
C GLN A 316 -25.68 -16.10 1.20
N ASP A 317 -26.84 -16.69 1.48
CA ASP A 317 -27.73 -17.23 0.46
C ASP A 317 -28.82 -16.23 0.08
N TYR A 318 -28.90 -15.92 -1.21
CA TYR A 318 -29.90 -15.04 -1.81
C TYR A 318 -30.67 -15.77 -2.94
N THR A 319 -30.83 -17.08 -2.81
CA THR A 319 -31.77 -17.85 -3.64
C THR A 319 -33.21 -17.44 -3.29
N LEU A 320 -34.03 -17.26 -4.31
CA LEU A 320 -35.42 -16.83 -4.21
C LEU A 320 -36.40 -17.99 -4.46
N GLY A 321 -35.94 -19.24 -4.30
CA GLY A 321 -36.66 -20.47 -4.66
C GLY A 321 -36.52 -20.84 -6.14
N GLU A 322 -37.00 -22.04 -6.50
CA GLU A 322 -36.82 -22.62 -7.85
C GLU A 322 -37.40 -21.75 -8.98
N ALA A 323 -38.52 -21.07 -8.72
CA ALA A 323 -39.21 -20.24 -9.71
C ALA A 323 -38.50 -18.90 -10.01
N HIS A 324 -37.70 -18.37 -9.08
CA HIS A 324 -37.11 -17.02 -9.18
C HIS A 324 -35.57 -17.04 -9.14
N GLY A 325 -34.93 -18.21 -9.11
CA GLY A 325 -33.47 -18.34 -9.19
C GLY A 325 -32.75 -17.59 -8.06
N SER A 326 -31.77 -16.74 -8.41
CA SER A 326 -31.00 -15.96 -7.44
C SER A 326 -31.24 -14.46 -7.59
N LEU A 327 -31.22 -13.73 -6.48
CA LEU A 327 -31.34 -12.26 -6.47
C LEU A 327 -30.29 -11.56 -7.35
N HIS A 328 -29.14 -12.20 -7.63
CA HIS A 328 -28.09 -11.65 -8.47
C HIS A 328 -28.38 -11.71 -9.97
N ASP A 329 -29.45 -12.41 -10.38
CA ASP A 329 -29.93 -12.48 -11.77
C ASP A 329 -30.85 -11.31 -12.16
N TYR A 330 -31.07 -10.36 -11.23
CA TYR A 330 -31.94 -9.21 -11.42
C TYR A 330 -31.16 -7.89 -11.42
N CYS A 331 -31.59 -6.92 -12.22
CA CYS A 331 -31.02 -5.57 -12.21
C CYS A 331 -31.38 -4.81 -10.91
N PRO A 332 -30.64 -3.77 -10.50
CA PRO A 332 -30.91 -3.04 -9.25
C PRO A 332 -32.33 -2.49 -9.11
N ALA A 333 -32.99 -2.14 -10.22
CA ALA A 333 -34.39 -1.70 -10.24
C ALA A 333 -35.35 -2.87 -9.97
N CYS A 334 -35.16 -4.00 -10.66
CA CYS A 334 -35.95 -5.20 -10.47
C CYS A 334 -35.79 -5.79 -9.05
N LYS A 335 -34.59 -5.73 -8.45
CA LYS A 335 -34.38 -6.12 -7.04
C LYS A 335 -35.22 -5.29 -6.08
N ARG A 336 -35.26 -3.96 -6.29
CA ARG A 336 -36.09 -3.04 -5.49
C ARG A 336 -37.58 -3.34 -5.66
N ALA A 337 -38.01 -3.60 -6.89
CA ALA A 337 -39.40 -3.97 -7.19
C ALA A 337 -39.80 -5.30 -6.54
N LEU A 338 -38.96 -6.34 -6.63
CA LEU A 338 -39.19 -7.64 -5.98
C LEU A 338 -39.29 -7.49 -4.46
N ARG A 339 -38.36 -6.75 -3.84
CA ARG A 339 -38.41 -6.46 -2.40
C ARG A 339 -39.69 -5.72 -2.01
N GLY A 340 -40.09 -4.71 -2.79
CA GLY A 340 -41.32 -3.95 -2.56
C GLY A 340 -42.57 -4.81 -2.68
N GLN A 341 -42.64 -5.69 -3.69
CA GLN A 341 -43.73 -6.63 -3.88
C GLN A 341 -43.83 -7.64 -2.74
N ALA A 342 -42.71 -8.23 -2.32
CA ALA A 342 -42.67 -9.15 -1.18
C ALA A 342 -43.09 -8.45 0.13
N TYR A 343 -42.63 -7.22 0.35
CA TYR A 343 -43.04 -6.42 1.51
C TYR A 343 -44.54 -6.11 1.49
N TYR A 344 -45.08 -5.71 0.33
CA TYR A 344 -46.51 -5.44 0.17
C TYR A 344 -47.37 -6.71 0.38
N GLN A 345 -46.92 -7.86 -0.10
CA GLN A 345 -47.58 -9.15 0.13
C GLN A 345 -47.60 -9.52 1.62
N TYR A 346 -46.51 -9.24 2.35
CA TYR A 346 -46.40 -9.56 3.77
C TYR A 346 -47.22 -8.62 4.67
N VAL A 347 -47.16 -7.31 4.41
CA VAL A 347 -47.79 -6.28 5.26
C VAL A 347 -49.23 -5.96 4.82
N GLY A 348 -49.61 -6.33 3.59
CA GLY A 348 -50.90 -6.03 2.99
C GLY A 348 -51.08 -4.53 2.70
N ARG A 349 -52.35 -4.12 2.49
CA ARG A 349 -52.75 -2.72 2.22
C ARG A 349 -52.67 -1.77 3.42
N ARG A 350 -52.01 -2.13 4.52
CA ARG A 350 -52.01 -1.33 5.77
C ARG A 350 -51.17 -0.05 5.73
N PHE A 351 -50.56 0.28 4.59
CA PHE A 351 -49.74 1.48 4.39
C PHE A 351 -50.26 2.41 3.28
N LEU A 352 -51.51 2.23 2.84
CA LEU A 352 -52.22 3.20 2.00
C LEU A 352 -53.32 3.89 2.81
#